data_AF-A0A1F2WD17-F1
#
_entry.id   AF-A0A1F2WD17-F1
#
_cell.length_a   1.000
_cell.length_b   1.000
_cell.length_c   1.000
_cell.angle_alpha   90.00
_cell.angle_beta   90.00
_cell.angle_gamma   90.00
#
_symmetry.space_group_name_H-M   'P 1'
#
loop_
_entity.id
_entity.type
_entity.pdbx_description
1 polymer ?
#
loop_
_entity_poly.entity_id
_entity_poly.type
_entity_poly.pdbx_seq_one_letter_code
_entity_poly.pdbx_strand_id
1 'polypeptide(L)'
;MQPLWRAGLYGAALAAVWVAVAWFYDTTFHLAPLLVAAVVPLGASLAAEPPPFPRRLAAAAIGAAVALAATAALALGGHLAGPSLLPAGGAPAESVAFSLAGAVIGLLLGASRRRGG
;
A
#
# COMPACT_ATOMS: atom_id res chain seq x y z
N MET A 1 4.69 9.09 20.96
CA MET A 1 4.01 8.29 19.92
C MET A 1 4.00 9.06 18.60
N GLN A 2 4.67 8.57 17.55
CA GLN A 2 4.42 9.15 16.21
C GLN A 2 2.96 8.89 15.86
N PRO A 3 2.20 9.92 15.46
CA PRO A 3 0.77 9.75 15.31
C PRO A 3 0.48 9.06 13.98
N LEU A 4 -0.39 8.05 14.02
CA LEU A 4 -0.78 7.21 12.88
C LEU A 4 -1.21 8.01 11.65
N TRP A 5 -1.73 9.22 11.85
CA TRP A 5 -2.08 10.14 10.76
C TRP A 5 -0.88 10.50 9.87
N ARG A 6 0.33 10.63 10.41
CA ARG A 6 1.53 10.93 9.58
C ARG A 6 1.85 9.78 8.63
N ALA A 7 1.80 8.54 9.13
CA ALA A 7 1.97 7.35 8.30
C ALA A 7 0.87 7.25 7.23
N GLY A 8 -0.38 7.57 7.61
CA GLY A 8 -1.49 7.68 6.67
C GLY A 8 -1.26 8.73 5.58
N LEU A 9 -0.73 9.91 5.93
CA LEU A 9 -0.39 10.95 4.96
C LEU A 9 0.70 10.51 3.99
N TYR A 10 1.73 9.78 4.44
CA TYR A 10 2.74 9.21 3.53
C TYR A 10 2.12 8.20 2.56
N GLY A 11 1.21 7.35 3.05
CA GLY A 11 0.43 6.45 2.20
C GLY A 11 -0.40 7.20 1.15
N ALA A 12 -1.13 8.23 1.58
CA ALA A 12 -1.95 9.05 0.68
C ALA A 12 -1.10 9.81 -0.35
N ALA A 13 0.04 10.37 0.05
CA ALA A 13 0.96 11.06 -0.85
C ALA A 13 1.56 10.09 -1.89
N LEU A 14 1.99 8.90 -1.46
CA LEU A 14 2.52 7.88 -2.37
C LEU A 14 1.44 7.38 -3.34
N ALA A 15 0.22 7.18 -2.86
CA ALA A 15 -0.93 6.83 -3.69
C ALA A 15 -1.23 7.92 -4.73
N ALA A 16 -1.21 9.19 -4.33
CA ALA A 16 -1.43 10.31 -5.24
C ALA A 16 -0.36 10.38 -6.33
N VAL A 17 0.92 10.16 -5.98
CA VAL A 17 2.01 10.08 -6.95
C VAL A 17 1.79 8.92 -7.92
N TRP A 18 1.47 7.73 -7.41
CA TRP A 18 1.18 6.58 -8.27
C TRP A 18 0.02 6.87 -9.23
N VAL A 19 -1.10 7.39 -8.72
CA VAL A 19 -2.28 7.72 -9.55
C VAL A 19 -1.92 8.73 -10.62
N ALA A 20 -1.25 9.83 -10.26
CA ALA A 20 -0.83 10.85 -11.22
C ALA A 20 0.06 10.27 -12.31
N VAL A 21 1.10 9.51 -11.96
CA VAL A 21 2.03 8.95 -12.95
C VAL A 21 1.31 7.93 -13.84
N ALA A 22 0.46 7.06 -13.29
CA ALA A 22 -0.33 6.12 -14.09
C ALA A 22 -1.26 6.84 -15.08
N TRP A 23 -1.83 7.97 -14.67
CA TRP A 23 -2.72 8.79 -15.52
C TRP A 23 -1.98 9.49 -16.66
N PHE A 24 -0.78 10.05 -16.39
CA PHE A 24 -0.02 10.81 -17.39
C PHE A 24 0.70 9.94 -18.42
N TYR A 25 1.13 8.74 -18.01
CA TYR A 25 1.95 7.86 -18.85
C TYR A 25 1.21 6.62 -19.37
N ASP A 26 -0.07 6.48 -19.04
CA ASP A 26 -0.96 5.37 -19.41
C ASP A 26 -0.28 4.00 -19.27
N THR A 27 0.40 3.80 -18.14
CA THR A 27 1.24 2.64 -17.88
C THR A 27 0.87 1.97 -16.57
N THR A 28 0.91 0.63 -16.57
CA THR A 28 0.57 -0.18 -15.40
C THR A 28 1.79 -0.36 -14.52
N PHE A 29 1.79 0.29 -13.35
CA PHE A 29 2.82 0.10 -12.33
C PHE A 29 2.47 -1.08 -11.42
N HIS A 30 2.88 -2.27 -11.84
CA HIS A 30 2.61 -3.53 -11.16
C HIS A 30 2.89 -3.49 -9.65
N LEU A 31 4.04 -2.99 -9.22
CA LEU A 31 4.43 -3.02 -7.81
C LEU A 31 3.94 -1.82 -6.97
N ALA A 32 3.36 -0.80 -7.59
CA ALA A 32 2.90 0.38 -6.88
C ALA A 32 1.82 0.10 -5.81
N PRO A 33 0.77 -0.72 -6.08
CA PRO A 33 -0.21 -1.09 -5.06
C PRO A 33 0.43 -1.73 -3.82
N LEU A 34 1.46 -2.58 -4.02
CA LEU A 34 2.20 -3.20 -2.93
C LEU A 34 2.93 -2.16 -2.07
N LEU A 35 3.64 -1.23 -2.71
CA LEU A 35 4.39 -0.19 -2.01
C LEU A 35 3.46 0.76 -1.24
N VAL A 36 2.36 1.18 -1.86
CA VAL A 36 1.34 2.04 -1.23
C VAL A 36 0.72 1.35 -0.01
N ALA A 37 0.41 0.06 -0.11
CA ALA A 37 -0.15 -0.66 1.02
C ALA A 37 0.85 -0.91 2.16
N ALA A 38 2.14 -1.12 1.83
CA ALA A 38 3.17 -1.40 2.82
C ALA A 38 3.64 -0.15 3.59
N VAL A 39 3.60 1.03 2.99
CA VAL A 39 4.24 2.23 3.56
C VAL A 39 3.60 2.67 4.88
N VAL A 40 2.29 2.52 5.05
CA VAL A 40 1.57 2.93 6.27
C VAL A 40 1.94 2.06 7.49
N PRO A 41 1.81 0.71 7.45
CA PRO A 41 2.25 -0.12 8.57
C PRO A 41 3.77 -0.06 8.82
N LEU A 42 4.59 0.11 7.77
CA LEU A 42 6.03 0.34 7.93
C LEU A 42 6.32 1.66 8.65
N GLY A 43 5.71 2.76 8.20
CA GLY A 43 5.84 4.08 8.81
C GLY A 43 5.39 4.09 10.27
N ALA A 44 4.26 3.45 10.58
CA ALA A 44 3.79 3.29 11.96
C ALA A 44 4.78 2.48 12.83
N SER A 45 5.54 1.56 12.25
CA SER A 45 6.54 0.76 12.95
C SER A 45 7.89 1.48 13.16
N LEU A 46 8.12 2.61 12.49
CA LEU A 46 9.29 3.48 12.67
C LEU A 46 9.17 4.44 13.87
N ALA A 47 8.03 4.43 14.56
CA ALA A 47 7.84 5.21 15.78
C ALA A 47 8.86 4.81 16.86
N ALA A 48 9.31 5.81 17.64
CA ALA A 48 10.30 5.61 18.72
C ALA A 48 9.89 4.53 19.74
N GLU A 49 8.58 4.38 19.97
CA GLU A 49 8.03 3.28 20.75
C GLU A 49 7.21 2.36 19.84
N PRO A 50 7.38 1.03 19.97
CA PRO A 50 6.66 0.09 19.14
C PRO A 50 5.15 0.15 19.46
N PRO A 51 4.28 0.41 18.46
CA PRO A 51 2.85 0.45 18.71
C PRO A 51 2.31 -0.94 19.13
N PRO A 52 1.27 -1.00 19.99
CA PRO A 52 0.60 -2.24 20.35
C PRO A 52 -0.01 -2.91 19.12
N PHE A 53 -0.15 -4.23 19.14
CA PHE A 53 -0.59 -5.03 17.99
C PHE A 53 -1.87 -4.51 17.30
N PRO A 54 -2.94 -4.11 18.02
CA PRO A 54 -4.15 -3.55 17.38
C PRO A 54 -3.88 -2.31 16.52
N ARG A 55 -2.97 -1.43 16.94
CA ARG A 55 -2.62 -0.24 16.15
C ARG A 55 -1.84 -0.58 14.89
N ARG A 56 -1.12 -1.70 14.89
CA ARG A 56 -0.39 -2.19 13.70
C ARG A 56 -1.35 -2.77 12.68
N LEU A 57 -2.34 -3.52 13.15
CA LEU A 57 -3.45 -3.99 12.30
C LEU A 57 -4.20 -2.80 11.71
N ALA A 58 -4.51 -1.78 12.51
CA ALA A 58 -5.13 -0.55 12.00
C ALA A 58 -4.26 0.12 10.92
N ALA A 59 -2.95 0.23 11.14
CA ALA A 59 -2.04 0.79 10.14
C ALA A 59 -2.00 -0.03 8.84
N ALA A 60 -1.98 -1.36 8.93
CA ALA A 60 -2.03 -2.25 7.77
C ALA A 60 -3.37 -2.13 7.02
N ALA A 61 -4.49 -2.06 7.74
CA ALA A 61 -5.81 -1.84 7.17
C ALA A 61 -5.91 -0.49 6.45
N ILE A 62 -5.36 0.58 7.03
CA ILE A 62 -5.29 1.90 6.39
C ILE A 62 -4.46 1.82 5.10
N GLY A 63 -3.27 1.20 5.14
CA GLY A 63 -2.44 1.01 3.95
C GLY A 63 -3.18 0.27 2.83
N ALA A 64 -3.82 -0.86 3.15
CA ALA A 64 -4.64 -1.61 2.21
C ALA A 64 -5.80 -0.76 1.64
N ALA A 65 -6.54 -0.04 2.49
CA ALA A 65 -7.64 0.80 2.06
C ALA A 65 -7.20 1.92 1.09
N VAL A 66 -6.05 2.55 1.36
CA VAL A 66 -5.48 3.58 0.50
C VAL A 66 -5.07 3.00 -0.86
N ALA A 67 -4.40 1.84 -0.88
CA ALA A 67 -4.00 1.18 -2.13
C ALA A 67 -5.21 0.72 -2.95
N LEU A 68 -6.24 0.18 -2.29
CA LEU A 68 -7.49 -0.23 -2.94
C LEU A 68 -8.28 0.97 -3.49
N ALA A 69 -8.31 2.09 -2.77
CA ALA A 69 -8.95 3.32 -3.25
C ALA A 69 -8.25 3.87 -4.51
N ALA A 70 -6.91 3.89 -4.52
CA ALA A 70 -6.14 4.26 -5.71
C ALA A 70 -6.36 3.30 -6.87
N THR A 71 -6.37 1.99 -6.59
CA THR A 71 -6.69 0.95 -7.59
C THR A 71 -8.08 1.17 -8.19
N ALA A 72 -9.09 1.44 -7.35
CA ALA A 72 -10.45 1.71 -7.80
C ALA A 72 -10.52 2.98 -8.68
N ALA A 73 -9.83 4.05 -8.29
CA ALA A 73 -9.76 5.27 -9.09
C ALA A 73 -9.14 5.03 -10.48
N LEU A 74 -8.03 4.28 -10.55
CA LEU A 74 -7.38 3.95 -11.81
C LEU A 74 -8.21 2.97 -12.65
N ALA A 75 -8.87 1.99 -12.03
CA ALA A 75 -9.77 1.06 -12.72
C ALA A 75 -10.94 1.80 -13.37
N LEU A 76 -11.59 2.70 -12.62
CA LEU A 76 -12.70 3.51 -13.12
C LEU A 76 -12.27 4.50 -14.22
N GLY A 77 -11.02 4.98 -14.16
CA GLY A 77 -10.42 5.81 -15.21
C GLY A 77 -9.93 5.05 -16.45
N GLY A 78 -9.95 3.72 -16.45
CA GLY A 78 -9.40 2.90 -17.54
C GLY A 78 -7.88 2.76 -17.55
N HIS A 79 -7.18 3.29 -16.54
CA HIS A 79 -5.71 3.31 -16.45
C HIS A 79 -5.09 2.04 -15.84
N LEU A 80 -5.86 0.95 -15.77
CA LEU A 80 -5.40 -0.39 -15.39
C LEU A 80 -5.62 -1.43 -16.52
N ALA A 81 -5.67 -1.00 -17.78
CA ALA A 81 -5.88 -1.87 -18.94
C ALA A 81 -4.58 -2.44 -19.54
N GLY A 82 -3.57 -2.67 -18.70
CA GLY A 82 -2.27 -3.19 -19.13
C GLY A 82 -2.14 -4.72 -19.02
N PRO A 83 -1.03 -5.28 -19.56
CA PRO A 83 -0.67 -6.67 -19.32
C PRO A 83 -0.58 -6.92 -17.81
N SER A 84 -0.91 -8.14 -17.37
CA SER A 84 -0.83 -8.54 -15.96
C SER A 84 0.28 -9.56 -15.76
N LEU A 85 0.93 -9.50 -14.59
CA LEU A 85 1.87 -10.51 -14.12
C LEU A 85 1.15 -11.75 -13.57
N LEU A 86 -0.13 -11.64 -13.22
CA LEU A 86 -0.91 -12.76 -12.75
C LEU A 86 -1.48 -13.56 -13.94
N PRO A 87 -1.55 -14.89 -13.83
CA PRO A 87 -2.06 -15.75 -14.90
C PRO A 87 -3.57 -15.57 -15.16
N ALA A 88 -4.31 -14.93 -14.24
CA ALA A 88 -5.74 -14.69 -14.36
C ALA A 88 -6.16 -13.39 -13.66
N GLY A 89 -7.27 -12.79 -14.10
CA GLY A 89 -7.91 -11.63 -13.46
C GLY A 89 -7.43 -10.24 -13.92
N GLY A 90 -6.34 -10.16 -14.69
CA GLY A 90 -5.83 -8.91 -15.25
C GLY A 90 -5.25 -7.93 -14.21
N ALA A 91 -4.83 -6.75 -14.69
CA ALA A 91 -4.17 -5.74 -13.87
C ALA A 91 -5.01 -5.20 -12.67
N PRO A 92 -6.35 -5.14 -12.71
CA PRO A 92 -7.15 -4.82 -11.53
C PRO A 92 -7.04 -5.89 -10.42
N ALA A 93 -7.16 -7.17 -10.77
CA ALA A 93 -7.06 -8.26 -9.79
C ALA A 93 -5.64 -8.33 -9.20
N GLU A 94 -4.63 -8.12 -10.04
CA GLU A 94 -3.24 -7.99 -9.60
C GLU A 94 -3.04 -6.85 -8.60
N SER A 95 -3.60 -5.68 -8.90
CA SER A 95 -3.49 -4.52 -8.01
C SER A 95 -4.14 -4.77 -6.65
N VAL A 96 -5.27 -5.49 -6.61
CA VAL A 96 -5.90 -5.94 -5.37
C VAL A 96 -4.99 -6.92 -4.62
N ALA A 97 -4.49 -7.95 -5.30
CA ALA A 97 -3.63 -8.97 -4.68
C ALA A 97 -2.36 -8.35 -4.08
N PHE A 98 -1.72 -7.45 -4.82
CA PHE A 98 -0.52 -6.75 -4.37
C PHE A 98 -0.78 -5.72 -3.28
N SER A 99 -1.94 -5.06 -3.27
CA SER A 99 -2.36 -4.21 -2.14
C SER A 99 -2.46 -5.03 -0.85
N LEU A 100 -3.10 -6.20 -0.90
CA LEU A 100 -3.21 -7.07 0.28
C LEU A 100 -1.83 -7.62 0.71
N ALA A 101 -1.02 -8.07 -0.25
CA ALA A 101 0.33 -8.55 0.01
C ALA A 101 1.20 -7.46 0.66
N GLY A 102 1.14 -6.22 0.16
CA GLY A 102 1.89 -5.09 0.71
C GLY A 102 1.50 -4.78 2.15
N ALA A 103 0.21 -4.80 2.48
CA ALA A 103 -0.25 -4.61 3.85
C ALA A 103 0.27 -5.70 4.81
N VAL A 104 0.25 -6.97 4.37
CA VAL A 104 0.79 -8.10 5.14
C VAL A 104 2.30 -7.98 5.30
N ILE A 105 3.03 -7.70 4.22
CA ILE A 105 4.49 -7.52 4.25
C ILE A 105 4.87 -6.38 5.19
N GLY A 106 4.22 -5.22 5.08
CA GLY A 106 4.50 -4.08 5.94
C GLY A 106 4.21 -4.36 7.42
N LEU A 107 3.16 -5.13 7.72
CA LEU A 107 2.86 -5.61 9.07
C LEU A 107 3.97 -6.55 9.60
N LEU A 108 4.38 -7.54 8.81
CA LEU A 108 5.39 -8.53 9.18
C LEU A 108 6.78 -7.91 9.33
N LEU A 109 7.21 -7.08 8.38
CA LEU A 109 8.48 -6.36 8.44
C LEU A 109 8.52 -5.42 9.64
N GLY A 110 7.45 -4.67 9.86
CA GLY A 110 7.30 -3.88 11.07
C GLY A 110 7.45 -4.74 12.33
N ALA A 111 6.87 -5.94 12.35
CA ALA A 111 6.99 -6.88 13.47
C ALA A 111 8.40 -7.45 13.66
N SER A 112 9.11 -7.76 12.57
CA SER A 112 10.45 -8.36 12.59
C SER A 112 11.53 -7.45 13.17
N ARG A 113 11.42 -6.13 13.01
CA ARG A 113 12.33 -5.12 13.59
C ARG A 113 12.48 -5.20 15.11
N ARG A 114 11.60 -5.94 15.79
CA ARG A 114 11.65 -6.15 17.25
C ARG A 114 12.52 -7.31 17.70
N ARG A 115 12.94 -8.21 16.80
CA ARG A 115 13.68 -9.43 17.18
C ARG A 115 15.21 -9.29 17.08
N GLY A 116 15.69 -8.23 16.42
CA GLY A 116 17.12 -8.03 16.16
C GLY A 116 17.70 -6.74 16.76
N GLY A 117 17.01 -6.13 17.73
CA GLY A 117 17.45 -4.95 18.45
C GLY A 117 17.50 -5.21 19.94
#